data_AF-A0A8H3ASK3-F1
#
_entry.id   AF-A0A8H3ASK3-F1
#
_cell.length_a   1.000
_cell.length_b   1.000
_cell.length_c   1.000
_cell.angle_alpha   90.00
_cell.angle_beta   90.00
_cell.angle_gamma   90.00
#
_symmetry.space_group_name_H-M   'P 1'
#
loop_
_entity.id
_entity.type
_entity.pdbx_description
1 polymer ?
#
loop_
_entity_poly.entity_id
_entity_poly.type
_entity_poly.pdbx_seq_one_letter_code
_entity_poly.pdbx_strand_id
1 'polypeptide(L)'
;MSGAMISQSDNRSHEPQTFLNLPPEIIVEIATFLTPGDLVYLCRTNKPLRNMFFRRPAASIWRLAQSNVAGLPPCPVGMSEPAYAALLFTPFCSLCGTKTGLPPDPYIRVRLCIFCRDNRVRDVSKYVGPDKPEPVFIPMTSSKFLRPRGRGYVDGSRGPYCLRDELAAGKAIREAMKGIEGWEEKAKDNIRIINEEAAQLKVFIRTLKVSDISWKESMIKAKRENVRNKLSALGWEQHELELSDDLKRQWDRIVDVPTPLTERNWAYLEAKLVSLITFSRSQILETPEGSEAD
;
A
#
# COMPACT_ATOMS: atom_id res chain seq x y z
N MET A 1 -70.94 -23.02 23.70
CA MET A 1 -70.07 -21.90 24.11
C MET A 1 -68.71 -22.14 23.49
N SER A 2 -68.36 -21.31 22.52
CA SER A 2 -67.15 -21.38 21.72
C SER A 2 -65.96 -20.87 22.51
N GLY A 3 -64.79 -21.47 22.31
CA GLY A 3 -63.54 -21.05 22.93
C GLY A 3 -62.35 -21.75 22.30
N ALA A 4 -62.06 -21.46 21.03
CA ALA A 4 -60.85 -21.92 20.36
C ALA A 4 -59.65 -21.08 20.84
N MET A 5 -58.68 -21.73 21.48
CA MET A 5 -57.36 -21.16 21.76
C MET A 5 -56.59 -20.99 20.45
N ILE A 6 -56.34 -19.74 20.06
CA ILE A 6 -55.39 -19.42 18.99
C ILE A 6 -54.03 -19.24 19.67
N SER A 7 -53.14 -20.22 19.49
CA SER A 7 -51.72 -20.08 19.84
C SER A 7 -51.10 -19.05 18.90
N GLN A 8 -50.71 -17.89 19.44
CA GLN A 8 -49.89 -16.93 18.70
C GLN A 8 -48.47 -17.51 18.58
N SER A 9 -48.09 -17.86 17.35
CA SER A 9 -46.71 -18.18 17.00
C SER A 9 -45.87 -16.89 17.07
N ASP A 10 -44.97 -16.82 18.05
CA ASP A 10 -43.98 -15.74 18.23
C ASP A 10 -42.96 -15.80 17.09
N ASN A 11 -43.24 -15.05 16.01
CA ASN A 11 -42.34 -14.91 14.86
C ASN A 11 -41.25 -13.89 15.23
N ARG A 12 -40.29 -14.29 16.09
CA ARG A 12 -39.08 -13.52 16.34
C ARG A 12 -38.20 -13.56 15.09
N SER A 13 -38.34 -12.55 14.25
CA SER A 13 -37.32 -12.20 13.26
C SER A 13 -36.00 -11.96 14.01
N HIS A 14 -35.10 -12.94 14.00
CA HIS A 14 -33.72 -12.74 14.46
C HIS A 14 -33.08 -11.68 13.56
N GLU A 15 -33.04 -10.44 14.05
CA GLU A 15 -32.31 -9.37 13.40
C GLU A 15 -30.83 -9.80 13.32
N PRO A 16 -30.19 -9.76 12.14
CA PRO A 16 -28.82 -10.21 11.99
C PRO A 16 -27.92 -9.38 12.91
N GLN A 17 -27.23 -10.05 13.83
CA GLN A 17 -26.27 -9.40 14.71
C GLN A 17 -25.20 -8.71 13.86
N THR A 18 -25.17 -7.39 13.91
CA THR A 18 -24.12 -6.62 13.23
C THR A 18 -22.87 -6.59 14.10
N PHE A 19 -21.69 -6.52 13.49
CA PHE A 19 -20.41 -6.41 14.21
C PHE A 19 -20.39 -5.28 15.26
N LEU A 20 -21.16 -4.21 15.02
CA LEU A 20 -21.28 -3.08 15.94
C LEU A 20 -22.14 -3.34 17.18
N ASN A 21 -22.90 -4.45 17.20
CA ASN A 21 -23.69 -4.85 18.36
C ASN A 21 -22.85 -5.61 19.41
N LEU A 22 -21.59 -5.93 19.09
CA LEU A 22 -20.66 -6.52 20.05
C LEU A 22 -20.29 -5.50 21.15
N PRO A 23 -20.02 -5.96 22.37
CA PRO A 23 -19.45 -5.10 23.41
C PRO A 23 -18.15 -4.42 22.91
N PRO A 24 -17.92 -3.13 23.21
CA PRO A 24 -16.73 -2.42 22.79
C PRO A 24 -15.42 -3.13 23.14
N GLU A 25 -15.39 -3.82 24.27
CA GLU A 25 -14.23 -4.58 24.76
C GLU A 25 -13.87 -5.72 23.80
N ILE A 26 -14.88 -6.42 23.27
CA ILE A 26 -14.68 -7.50 22.28
C ILE A 26 -14.19 -6.93 20.95
N ILE A 27 -14.72 -5.78 20.54
CA ILE A 27 -14.27 -5.09 19.31
C ILE A 27 -12.80 -4.66 19.45
N VAL A 28 -12.41 -4.18 20.64
CA VAL A 28 -11.02 -3.83 20.96
C VAL A 28 -10.13 -5.07 20.96
N GLU A 29 -10.55 -6.15 21.62
CA GLU A 29 -9.84 -7.44 21.64
C GLU A 29 -9.54 -7.91 20.22
N ILE A 30 -10.57 -7.98 19.37
CA ILE A 30 -10.44 -8.34 17.95
C ILE A 30 -9.44 -7.42 17.23
N ALA A 31 -9.50 -6.11 17.49
CA ALA A 31 -8.60 -5.15 16.86
C ALA A 31 -7.13 -5.35 17.22
N THR A 32 -6.81 -5.95 18.38
CA THR A 32 -5.42 -6.23 18.77
C THR A 32 -4.79 -7.38 17.96
N PHE A 33 -5.60 -8.26 17.38
CA PHE A 33 -5.14 -9.35 16.49
C PHE A 33 -4.98 -8.92 15.03
N LEU A 34 -5.41 -7.72 14.67
CA LEU A 34 -5.33 -7.21 13.29
C LEU A 34 -3.92 -6.72 12.95
N THR A 35 -3.58 -6.73 11.67
CA THR A 35 -2.44 -5.94 11.20
C THR A 35 -2.78 -4.44 11.24
N PRO A 36 -1.80 -3.53 11.26
CA PRO A 36 -2.07 -2.10 11.26
C PRO A 36 -2.80 -1.65 10.00
N GLY A 37 -2.55 -2.31 8.86
CA GLY A 37 -3.26 -2.07 7.60
C GLY A 37 -4.74 -2.41 7.71
N ASP A 38 -5.05 -3.61 8.21
CA ASP A 38 -6.42 -4.08 8.41
C ASP A 38 -7.18 -3.17 9.37
N LEU A 39 -6.53 -2.73 10.46
CA LEU A 39 -7.13 -1.79 11.40
C LEU A 39 -7.45 -0.43 10.75
N VAL A 40 -6.58 0.09 9.86
CA VAL A 40 -6.90 1.30 9.08
C VAL A 40 -8.10 1.08 8.17
N TYR A 41 -8.18 -0.07 7.48
CA TYR A 41 -9.32 -0.38 6.61
C TYR A 41 -10.62 -0.57 7.40
N LEU A 42 -10.57 -1.26 8.54
CA LEU A 42 -11.70 -1.42 9.46
C LEU A 42 -12.24 -0.05 9.90
N CYS A 43 -11.37 0.87 10.28
CA CYS A 43 -11.77 2.23 10.66
C CYS A 43 -12.42 3.03 9.52
N ARG A 44 -12.19 2.65 8.26
CA ARG A 44 -12.77 3.33 7.10
C ARG A 44 -14.13 2.78 6.69
N THR A 45 -14.53 1.61 7.18
CA THR A 45 -15.84 1.03 6.86
C THR A 45 -16.97 1.72 7.62
N ASN A 46 -16.72 2.20 8.86
CA ASN A 46 -17.77 2.79 9.68
C ASN A 46 -17.29 3.90 10.64
N LYS A 47 -18.13 4.94 10.82
CA LYS A 47 -17.85 6.11 11.66
C LYS A 47 -17.63 5.77 13.15
N PRO A 48 -18.39 4.88 13.81
CA PRO A 48 -18.15 4.50 15.20
C PRO A 48 -16.79 3.84 15.41
N LEU A 49 -16.38 2.92 14.51
CA LEU A 49 -15.06 2.27 14.57
C LEU A 49 -13.95 3.30 14.38
N ARG A 50 -14.10 4.22 13.43
CA ARG A 50 -13.17 5.36 13.29
C ARG A 50 -13.06 6.15 14.59
N ASN A 51 -14.19 6.51 15.19
CA ASN A 51 -14.22 7.29 16.43
C ASN A 51 -13.64 6.53 17.62
N MET A 52 -13.73 5.20 17.63
CA MET A 52 -13.16 4.35 18.66
C MET A 52 -11.62 4.30 18.56
N PHE A 53 -11.09 4.05 17.35
CA PHE A 53 -9.67 3.76 17.17
C PHE A 53 -8.80 4.96 16.79
N PHE A 54 -9.34 6.08 16.31
CA PHE A 54 -8.56 7.29 15.98
C PHE A 54 -8.38 8.27 17.15
N ARG A 55 -8.59 7.82 18.39
CA ARG A 55 -8.38 8.64 19.60
C ARG A 55 -7.05 8.29 20.27
N ARG A 56 -6.49 9.24 21.03
CA ARG A 56 -5.23 9.06 21.78
C ARG A 56 -5.23 7.81 22.69
N PRO A 57 -6.32 7.46 23.41
CA PRO A 57 -6.33 6.25 24.25
C PRO A 57 -6.18 4.94 23.48
N ALA A 58 -6.52 4.91 22.19
CA ALA A 58 -6.38 3.71 21.37
C ALA A 58 -4.93 3.43 20.96
N ALA A 59 -3.96 4.27 21.32
CA ALA A 59 -2.56 4.10 20.93
C ALA A 59 -1.97 2.74 21.34
N SER A 60 -2.37 2.19 22.50
CA SER A 60 -1.95 0.84 22.91
C SER A 60 -2.44 -0.24 21.94
N ILE A 61 -3.68 -0.13 21.47
CA ILE A 61 -4.30 -1.05 20.50
C ILE A 61 -3.50 -1.02 19.19
N TRP A 62 -3.13 0.16 18.72
CA TRP A 62 -2.32 0.29 17.51
C TRP A 62 -0.91 -0.31 17.67
N ARG A 63 -0.29 -0.17 18.84
CA ARG A 63 1.03 -0.79 19.11
C ARG A 63 0.94 -2.30 19.15
N LEU A 64 -0.14 -2.85 19.72
CA LEU A 64 -0.40 -4.30 19.66
C LEU A 64 -0.60 -4.75 18.20
N ALA A 65 -1.41 -4.03 17.42
CA ALA A 65 -1.57 -4.32 16.00
C ALA A 65 -0.23 -4.24 15.23
N GLN A 66 0.64 -3.30 15.58
CA GLN A 66 1.99 -3.18 14.99
C GLN A 66 2.89 -4.37 15.34
N SER A 67 2.76 -4.92 16.56
CA SER A 67 3.54 -6.10 16.97
C SER A 67 3.22 -7.36 16.15
N ASN A 68 2.05 -7.39 15.49
CA ASN A 68 1.67 -8.46 14.56
C ASN A 68 2.44 -8.41 13.23
N VAL A 69 3.27 -7.39 12.99
CA VAL A 69 4.10 -7.27 11.79
C VAL A 69 5.58 -7.44 12.15
N ALA A 70 6.11 -8.60 11.83
CA ALA A 70 7.51 -8.93 12.09
C ALA A 70 8.47 -7.92 11.42
N GLY A 71 9.44 -7.43 12.20
CA GLY A 71 10.47 -6.50 11.73
C GLY A 71 9.99 -5.07 11.46
N LEU A 72 8.75 -4.71 11.83
CA LEU A 72 8.24 -3.35 11.75
C LEU A 72 9.00 -2.44 12.75
N PRO A 73 9.66 -1.36 12.29
CA PRO A 73 10.28 -0.40 13.20
C PRO A 73 9.23 0.29 14.08
N PRO A 74 9.60 0.76 15.28
CA PRO A 74 8.69 1.52 16.14
C PRO A 74 8.17 2.78 15.42
N CYS A 75 6.99 3.25 15.82
CA CYS A 75 6.44 4.48 15.28
C CYS A 75 7.39 5.67 15.56
N PRO A 76 7.80 6.43 14.53
CA PRO A 76 8.73 7.54 14.70
C PRO A 76 8.22 8.62 15.67
N VAL A 77 9.14 9.25 16.41
CA VAL A 77 8.79 10.32 17.36
C VAL A 77 8.06 11.47 16.65
N GLY A 78 6.93 11.92 17.19
CA GLY A 78 6.12 13.00 16.61
C GLY A 78 5.14 12.54 15.52
N MET A 79 5.06 11.24 15.25
CA MET A 79 4.01 10.64 14.42
C MET A 79 3.00 9.87 15.30
N SER A 80 1.73 9.92 14.94
CA SER A 80 0.70 9.09 15.60
C SER A 80 0.65 7.69 14.99
N GLU A 81 0.38 6.67 15.81
CA GLU A 81 0.27 5.27 15.38
C GLU A 81 -0.68 5.04 14.17
N PRO A 82 -1.88 5.65 14.10
CA PRO A 82 -2.76 5.49 12.93
C PRO A 82 -2.16 6.09 11.65
N ALA A 83 -1.45 7.22 11.77
CA ALA A 83 -0.79 7.86 10.63
C ALA A 83 0.40 7.03 10.15
N TYR A 84 1.15 6.42 11.07
CA TYR A 84 2.24 5.50 10.76
C TYR A 84 1.73 4.25 10.03
N ALA A 85 0.65 3.63 10.54
CA ALA A 85 -0.01 2.51 9.88
C ALA A 85 -0.52 2.89 8.47
N ALA A 86 -1.17 4.05 8.34
CA ALA A 86 -1.67 4.54 7.07
C ALA A 86 -0.55 4.79 6.05
N LEU A 87 0.60 5.33 6.49
CA LEU A 87 1.76 5.60 5.64
C LEU A 87 2.28 4.31 4.99
N LEU A 88 2.42 3.24 5.78
CA LEU A 88 3.04 1.99 5.35
C LEU A 88 2.09 1.07 4.60
N PHE A 89 0.89 0.85 5.15
CA PHE A 89 0.01 -0.23 4.72
C PHE A 89 -1.15 0.24 3.82
N THR A 90 -1.21 1.53 3.48
CA THR A 90 -2.25 2.03 2.58
C THR A 90 -1.69 2.79 1.38
N PRO A 91 -2.36 2.71 0.20
CA PRO A 91 -1.90 3.34 -1.03
C PRO A 91 -2.45 4.75 -1.21
N PHE A 92 -2.71 5.51 -0.14
CA PHE A 92 -3.35 6.83 -0.23
C PHE A 92 -2.37 7.97 0.06
N CYS A 93 -2.54 9.08 -0.66
CA CYS A 93 -1.81 10.30 -0.40
C CYS A 93 -2.10 10.81 1.01
N SER A 94 -1.06 11.06 1.80
CA SER A 94 -1.19 11.58 3.17
C SER A 94 -1.82 12.97 3.24
N LEU A 95 -1.77 13.75 2.15
CA LEU A 95 -2.30 15.12 2.12
C LEU A 95 -3.71 15.23 1.54
N CYS A 96 -3.99 14.56 0.42
CA CYS A 96 -5.27 14.69 -0.27
C CYS A 96 -6.15 13.44 -0.25
N GLY A 97 -5.64 12.32 0.29
CA GLY A 97 -6.40 11.06 0.35
C GLY A 97 -6.55 10.32 -0.98
N THR A 98 -6.08 10.87 -2.10
CA THR A 98 -6.14 10.19 -3.41
C THR A 98 -5.24 8.95 -3.45
N LYS A 99 -5.73 7.86 -4.04
CA LYS A 99 -4.94 6.65 -4.26
C LYS A 99 -3.72 6.95 -5.15
N THR A 100 -2.56 6.39 -4.81
CA THR A 100 -1.30 6.57 -5.51
C THR A 100 -0.46 5.30 -5.43
N GLY A 101 0.15 4.91 -6.55
CA GLY A 101 1.14 3.81 -6.60
C GLY A 101 2.53 4.24 -6.15
N LEU A 102 2.73 5.52 -5.83
CA LEU A 102 4.02 6.02 -5.37
C LEU A 102 4.34 5.53 -3.96
N PRO A 103 5.60 5.17 -3.67
CA PRO A 103 6.01 4.75 -2.35
C PRO A 103 5.91 5.89 -1.32
N PRO A 104 5.80 5.56 -0.03
CA PRO A 104 5.90 6.55 1.02
C PRO A 104 7.35 7.06 1.12
N ASP A 105 7.50 8.30 1.54
CA ASP A 105 8.79 8.89 1.87
C ASP A 105 9.05 8.76 3.37
N PRO A 106 10.11 8.07 3.81
CA PRO A 106 10.37 7.86 5.23
C PRO A 106 10.98 9.08 5.93
N TYR A 107 11.59 10.02 5.19
CA TYR A 107 12.32 11.17 5.77
C TYR A 107 11.39 12.34 6.08
N ILE A 108 10.44 12.62 5.20
CA ILE A 108 9.35 13.58 5.48
C ILE A 108 8.03 12.91 5.86
N ARG A 109 8.07 11.58 6.06
CA ARG A 109 7.01 10.75 6.67
C ARG A 109 5.63 10.89 6.02
N VAL A 110 5.60 11.03 4.69
CA VAL A 110 4.36 11.14 3.92
C VAL A 110 4.39 10.33 2.63
N ARG A 111 3.22 9.87 2.19
CA ARG A 111 3.00 9.37 0.84
C ARG A 111 2.38 10.48 0.02
N LEU A 112 3.02 10.88 -1.07
CA LEU A 112 2.50 11.94 -1.94
C LEU A 112 2.08 11.35 -3.28
N CYS A 113 0.85 11.65 -3.71
CA CYS A 113 0.50 11.55 -5.12
C CYS A 113 1.34 12.55 -5.93
N ILE A 114 1.37 12.37 -7.25
CA ILE A 114 2.14 13.25 -8.14
C ILE A 114 1.74 14.72 -7.92
N PHE A 115 0.45 15.02 -7.93
CA PHE A 115 -0.05 16.38 -7.79
C PHE A 115 0.43 17.03 -6.49
N CYS A 116 0.32 16.33 -5.35
CA CYS A 116 0.82 16.86 -4.09
C CYS A 116 2.34 16.97 -4.07
N ARG A 117 3.06 16.02 -4.67
CA ARG A 117 4.52 16.08 -4.79
C ARG A 117 4.97 17.32 -5.56
N ASP A 118 4.25 17.71 -6.60
CA ASP A 118 4.64 18.87 -7.43
C ASP A 118 4.27 20.22 -6.77
N ASN A 119 3.17 20.25 -6.02
CA ASN A 119 2.61 21.51 -5.50
C ASN A 119 2.93 21.79 -4.03
N ARG A 120 3.08 20.74 -3.21
CA ARG A 120 3.13 20.82 -1.74
C ARG A 120 4.54 20.69 -1.16
N VAL A 121 5.57 20.48 -1.98
CA VAL A 121 6.96 20.42 -1.51
C VAL A 121 7.77 21.63 -1.92
N ARG A 122 8.87 21.90 -1.22
CA ARG A 122 9.83 22.97 -1.52
C ARG A 122 11.25 22.44 -1.46
N ASP A 123 12.10 23.00 -2.30
CA ASP A 123 13.53 22.69 -2.30
C ASP A 123 14.22 23.48 -1.19
N VAL A 124 14.79 22.76 -0.23
CA VAL A 124 15.47 23.30 0.95
C VAL A 124 16.80 23.97 0.56
N SER A 125 17.46 23.52 -0.50
CA SER A 125 18.74 24.11 -0.95
C SER A 125 18.62 25.59 -1.35
N LYS A 126 17.40 26.05 -1.64
CA LYS A 126 17.12 27.47 -1.91
C LYS A 126 17.22 28.35 -0.66
N TYR A 127 17.14 27.75 0.52
CA TYR A 127 17.05 28.46 1.81
C TYR A 127 18.22 28.17 2.75
N VAL A 128 19.04 27.15 2.46
CA VAL A 128 20.15 26.72 3.32
C VAL A 128 21.44 26.66 2.49
N GLY A 129 22.52 27.27 2.99
CA GLY A 129 23.85 27.25 2.38
C GLY A 129 24.64 28.54 2.62
N PRO A 130 25.99 28.49 2.57
CA PRO A 130 26.87 29.60 2.97
C PRO A 130 26.67 30.88 2.16
N ASP A 131 26.22 30.76 0.90
CA ASP A 131 26.01 31.89 -0.01
C ASP A 131 24.63 32.57 0.15
N LYS A 132 23.83 32.15 1.15
CA LYS A 132 22.50 32.72 1.39
C LYS A 132 22.59 33.86 2.41
N PRO A 133 21.78 34.93 2.27
CA PRO A 133 21.83 36.11 3.14
C PRO A 133 21.61 35.79 4.62
N GLU A 134 21.03 34.62 4.91
CA GLU A 134 21.01 34.01 6.23
C GLU A 134 21.26 32.50 6.09
N PRO A 135 22.52 32.04 6.17
CA PRO A 135 22.89 30.65 5.91
C PRO A 135 22.55 29.79 7.15
N VAL A 136 21.27 29.71 7.55
CA VAL A 136 20.90 29.10 8.84
C VAL A 136 20.11 27.82 8.67
N PHE A 137 20.52 26.85 9.47
CA PHE A 137 19.89 25.58 9.74
C PHE A 137 18.38 25.75 10.02
N ILE A 138 17.54 25.19 9.14
CA ILE A 138 16.10 25.10 9.36
C ILE A 138 15.82 23.75 10.02
N PRO A 139 15.18 23.69 11.20
CA PRO A 139 15.03 22.47 12.00
C PRO A 139 13.95 21.55 11.43
N MET A 140 14.09 21.13 10.18
CA MET A 140 13.03 20.49 9.43
C MET A 140 13.44 19.20 8.74
N THR A 141 12.48 18.31 8.58
CA THR A 141 12.59 17.10 7.78
C THR A 141 12.77 17.42 6.30
N SER A 142 13.70 16.73 5.65
CA SER A 142 13.89 16.86 4.22
C SER A 142 14.32 15.55 3.59
N SER A 143 13.92 15.34 2.33
CA SER A 143 14.13 14.12 1.59
C SER A 143 14.80 14.41 0.25
N LYS A 144 15.85 13.63 -0.05
CA LYS A 144 16.45 13.55 -1.39
C LYS A 144 15.74 12.52 -2.30
N PHE A 145 14.77 11.77 -1.76
CA PHE A 145 14.01 10.74 -2.49
C PHE A 145 12.83 11.32 -3.26
N LEU A 146 12.35 12.49 -2.85
CA LEU A 146 11.28 13.18 -3.57
C LEU A 146 11.83 13.90 -4.78
N ARG A 147 11.24 13.58 -5.93
CA ARG A 147 11.51 14.25 -7.20
C ARG A 147 10.18 14.69 -7.83
N PRO A 148 9.84 15.98 -7.75
CA PRO A 148 8.74 16.56 -8.52
C PRO A 148 8.99 16.40 -10.03
N ARG A 149 7.92 16.22 -10.82
CA ARG A 149 8.04 16.03 -12.28
C ARG A 149 8.18 17.34 -13.06
N GLY A 150 7.83 18.49 -12.45
CA GLY A 150 7.49 19.71 -13.18
C GLY A 150 8.40 20.94 -13.04
N ARG A 151 9.63 20.85 -12.51
CA ARG A 151 10.59 21.97 -12.63
C ARG A 151 11.75 21.56 -13.52
N GLY A 152 11.80 22.13 -14.73
CA GLY A 152 12.96 22.07 -15.59
C GLY A 152 14.22 22.43 -14.80
N TYR A 153 15.23 21.57 -14.91
CA TYR A 153 16.52 21.75 -14.26
C TYR A 153 17.25 22.89 -14.96
N VAL A 154 17.14 24.10 -14.44
CA VAL A 154 17.92 25.25 -14.96
C VAL A 154 19.31 25.31 -14.31
N ASP A 155 19.55 24.63 -13.18
CA ASP A 155 20.83 24.70 -12.45
C ASP A 155 21.38 23.36 -11.91
N GLY A 156 20.76 22.22 -12.23
CA GLY A 156 21.23 20.91 -11.74
C GLY A 156 21.06 20.66 -10.23
N SER A 157 20.45 21.57 -9.47
CA SER A 157 20.16 21.35 -8.04
C SER A 157 19.02 20.34 -7.83
N ARG A 158 19.24 19.33 -6.99
CA ARG A 158 18.40 18.10 -6.84
C ARG A 158 17.80 17.95 -5.44
N GLY A 159 17.45 19.04 -4.78
CA GLY A 159 16.99 18.99 -3.38
C GLY A 159 18.14 19.05 -2.36
N PRO A 160 17.84 18.89 -1.05
CA PRO A 160 16.73 18.11 -0.50
C PRO A 160 15.37 18.84 -0.48
N TYR A 161 14.26 18.08 -0.42
CA TYR A 161 12.90 18.61 -0.44
C TYR A 161 12.15 18.39 0.86
N CYS A 162 11.31 19.35 1.25
CA CYS A 162 10.47 19.28 2.43
C CYS A 162 9.02 19.65 2.12
N LEU A 163 8.09 19.42 3.06
CA LEU A 163 6.74 19.95 2.93
C LEU A 163 6.75 21.48 3.04
N ARG A 164 5.93 22.15 2.23
CA ARG A 164 5.78 23.61 2.24
C ARG A 164 5.36 24.12 3.62
N ASP A 165 4.46 23.40 4.27
CA ASP A 165 3.90 23.82 5.56
C ASP A 165 4.92 23.57 6.70
N GLU A 166 5.71 22.49 6.61
CA GLU A 166 6.87 22.27 7.50
C GLU A 166 7.95 23.33 7.32
N LEU A 167 8.19 23.81 6.09
CA LEU A 167 9.16 24.87 5.84
C LEU A 167 8.73 26.18 6.51
N ALA A 168 7.44 26.52 6.41
CA ALA A 168 6.89 27.70 7.08
C ALA A 168 7.01 27.57 8.61
N ALA A 169 6.66 26.42 9.16
CA ALA A 169 6.81 26.14 10.59
C ALA A 169 8.27 26.19 11.04
N GLY A 170 9.21 25.60 10.29
CA GLY A 170 10.63 25.63 10.58
C GLY A 170 11.21 27.05 10.60
N LYS A 171 10.77 27.92 9.69
CA LYS A 171 11.13 29.35 9.70
C LYS A 171 10.60 30.07 10.93
N ALA A 172 9.35 29.81 11.31
CA ALA A 172 8.75 30.41 12.51
C ALA A 172 9.46 29.96 13.80
N ILE A 173 9.78 28.66 13.91
CA ILE A 173 10.54 28.10 15.03
C ILE A 173 11.91 28.76 15.12
N ARG A 174 12.62 28.89 14.00
CA ARG A 174 13.92 29.56 13.98
C ARG A 174 13.83 30.99 14.52
N GLU A 175 12.85 31.77 14.05
CA GLU A 175 12.71 33.17 14.49
C GLU A 175 12.38 33.24 15.98
N ALA A 176 11.51 32.35 16.48
CA ALA A 176 11.18 32.26 17.90
C ALA A 176 12.36 31.82 18.77
N MET A 177 13.28 31.01 18.24
CA MET A 177 14.44 30.47 18.97
C MET A 177 15.70 31.34 18.81
N LYS A 178 15.63 32.43 18.04
CA LYS A 178 16.76 33.31 17.76
C LYS A 178 17.32 33.89 19.06
N GLY A 179 18.62 33.67 19.29
CA GLY A 179 19.34 34.15 20.48
C GLY A 179 19.27 33.23 21.71
N ILE A 180 18.57 32.08 21.63
CA ILE A 180 18.63 31.06 22.68
C ILE A 180 19.97 30.31 22.58
N GLU A 181 20.59 29.98 23.70
CA GLU A 181 21.84 29.21 23.67
C GLU A 181 21.57 27.72 23.43
N GLY A 182 22.32 27.09 22.50
CA GLY A 182 22.28 25.65 22.24
C GLY A 182 21.01 25.10 21.58
N TRP A 183 20.09 25.95 21.08
CA TRP A 183 18.91 25.46 20.35
C TRP A 183 19.28 24.81 19.02
N GLU A 184 20.32 25.30 18.34
CA GLU A 184 20.78 24.76 17.06
C GLU A 184 21.27 23.33 17.22
N GLU A 185 22.08 23.05 18.24
CA GLU A 185 22.57 21.71 18.57
C GLU A 185 21.41 20.77 18.89
N LYS A 186 20.45 21.19 19.73
CA LYS A 186 19.24 20.39 20.02
C LYS A 186 18.45 20.07 18.76
N ALA A 187 18.34 21.02 17.86
CA ALA A 187 17.60 20.83 16.62
C ALA A 187 18.38 19.96 15.60
N LYS A 188 19.72 20.03 15.57
CA LYS A 188 20.59 19.10 14.83
C LYS A 188 20.45 17.68 15.35
N ASP A 189 20.45 17.49 16.67
CA ASP A 189 20.25 16.19 17.29
C ASP A 189 18.86 15.62 16.96
N ASN A 190 17.81 16.44 17.00
CA ASN A 190 16.47 16.02 16.60
C ASN A 190 16.43 15.57 15.13
N ILE A 191 17.06 16.32 14.21
CA ILE A 191 17.16 15.90 12.80
C ILE A 191 17.97 14.60 12.65
N ARG A 192 19.03 14.42 13.44
CA ARG A 192 19.80 13.16 13.43
C ARG A 192 18.91 11.98 13.80
N ILE A 193 18.16 12.07 14.90
CA ILE A 193 17.21 11.03 15.35
C ILE A 193 16.19 10.74 14.25
N ILE A 194 15.58 11.78 13.67
CA ILE A 194 14.58 11.61 12.60
C ILE A 194 15.19 10.89 11.39
N ASN A 195 16.43 11.23 11.01
CA ASN A 195 17.12 10.58 9.89
C ASN A 195 17.47 9.13 10.16
N GLU A 196 17.83 8.78 11.40
CA GLU A 196 18.07 7.40 11.84
C GLU A 196 16.78 6.58 11.78
N GLU A 197 15.68 7.08 12.34
CA GLU A 197 14.35 6.47 12.24
C GLU A 197 13.93 6.29 10.76
N ALA A 198 14.14 7.31 9.93
CA ALA A 198 13.85 7.25 8.50
C ALA A 198 14.69 6.21 7.76
N ALA A 199 15.96 6.03 8.14
CA ALA A 199 16.82 5.02 7.55
C ALA A 199 16.34 3.60 7.86
N GLN A 200 15.95 3.32 9.10
CA GLN A 200 15.35 2.04 9.49
C GLN A 200 14.05 1.79 8.73
N LEU A 201 13.19 2.80 8.68
CA LEU A 201 11.91 2.70 7.97
C LEU A 201 12.09 2.46 6.47
N LYS A 202 13.09 3.09 5.86
CA LYS A 202 13.43 2.88 4.46
C LYS A 202 13.85 1.44 4.17
N VAL A 203 14.62 0.82 5.07
CA VAL A 203 15.00 -0.60 4.94
C VAL A 203 13.74 -1.46 5.00
N PHE A 204 12.90 -1.25 6.01
CA PHE A 204 11.65 -2.00 6.15
C PHE A 204 10.69 -1.85 4.94
N ILE A 205 10.50 -0.63 4.42
CA ILE A 205 9.69 -0.39 3.22
C ILE A 205 10.23 -1.19 2.01
N ARG A 206 11.55 -1.35 1.89
CA ARG A 206 12.13 -2.18 0.82
C ARG A 206 11.83 -3.65 1.06
N THR A 207 11.98 -4.14 2.29
CA THR A 207 11.64 -5.52 2.65
C THR A 207 10.19 -5.83 2.33
N LEU A 208 9.24 -4.98 2.73
CA LEU A 208 7.82 -5.14 2.39
C LEU A 208 7.58 -5.27 0.89
N LYS A 209 8.23 -4.43 0.08
CA LYS A 209 8.10 -4.50 -1.38
C LYS A 209 8.65 -5.80 -1.95
N VAL A 210 9.80 -6.25 -1.46
CA VAL A 210 10.41 -7.52 -1.90
C VAL A 210 9.50 -8.68 -1.54
N SER A 211 8.98 -8.72 -0.31
CA SER A 211 8.04 -9.75 0.14
C SER A 211 6.73 -9.76 -0.67
N ASP A 212 6.17 -8.59 -0.99
CA ASP A 212 4.97 -8.48 -1.83
C ASP A 212 5.21 -8.99 -3.26
N ILE A 213 6.39 -8.68 -3.85
CA ILE A 213 6.78 -9.20 -5.17
C ILE A 213 6.94 -10.72 -5.11
N SER A 214 7.73 -11.24 -4.16
CA SER A 214 7.99 -12.68 -4.05
C SER A 214 6.72 -13.49 -3.78
N TRP A 215 5.81 -12.93 -2.98
CA TRP A 215 4.51 -13.55 -2.70
C TRP A 215 3.64 -13.60 -3.97
N LYS A 216 3.56 -12.50 -4.74
CA LYS A 216 2.85 -12.48 -6.02
C LYS A 216 3.42 -13.48 -7.02
N GLU A 217 4.75 -13.56 -7.14
CA GLU A 217 5.43 -14.53 -8.00
C GLU A 217 5.11 -15.97 -7.59
N SER A 218 5.13 -16.26 -6.28
CA SER A 218 4.79 -17.58 -5.74
C SER A 218 3.34 -17.96 -6.07
N MET A 219 2.40 -17.01 -5.94
CA MET A 219 1.00 -17.25 -6.31
C MET A 219 0.82 -17.47 -7.82
N ILE A 220 1.50 -16.69 -8.65
CA ILE A 220 1.45 -16.85 -10.11
C ILE A 220 1.98 -18.24 -10.49
N LYS A 221 3.11 -18.66 -9.89
CA LYS A 221 3.68 -20.00 -10.11
C LYS A 221 2.70 -21.10 -9.71
N ALA A 222 2.10 -21.00 -8.53
CA ALA A 222 1.10 -21.97 -8.08
C ALA A 222 -0.14 -22.01 -8.98
N LYS A 223 -0.61 -20.85 -9.45
CA LYS A 223 -1.74 -20.78 -10.39
C LYS A 223 -1.40 -21.38 -11.75
N ARG A 224 -0.23 -21.08 -12.32
CA ARG A 224 0.25 -21.69 -13.58
C ARG A 224 0.26 -23.22 -13.48
N GLU A 225 0.74 -23.74 -12.37
CA GLU A 225 0.76 -25.19 -12.11
C GLU A 225 -0.65 -25.78 -12.07
N ASN A 226 -1.56 -25.19 -11.28
CA ASN A 226 -2.93 -25.65 -11.19
C ASN A 226 -3.69 -25.59 -12.52
N VAL A 227 -3.47 -24.52 -13.31
CA VAL A 227 -4.05 -24.38 -14.66
C VAL A 227 -3.59 -25.52 -15.58
N ARG A 228 -2.28 -25.82 -15.59
CA ARG A 228 -1.74 -26.95 -16.37
C ARG A 228 -2.35 -28.28 -15.95
N ASN A 229 -2.41 -28.55 -14.65
CA ASN A 229 -2.99 -29.79 -14.12
C ASN A 229 -4.47 -29.94 -14.49
N LYS A 230 -5.25 -28.86 -14.42
CA LYS A 230 -6.66 -28.89 -14.83
C LYS A 230 -6.84 -29.09 -16.34
N LEU A 231 -6.00 -28.48 -17.18
CA LEU A 231 -6.07 -28.69 -18.63
C LEU A 231 -5.65 -30.10 -19.03
N SER A 232 -4.63 -30.66 -18.37
CA SER A 232 -4.24 -32.05 -18.55
C SER A 232 -5.37 -33.01 -18.17
N ALA A 233 -6.10 -32.74 -17.08
CA ALA A 233 -7.28 -33.51 -16.71
C ALA A 233 -8.45 -33.40 -17.71
N LEU A 234 -8.50 -32.30 -18.50
CA LEU A 234 -9.43 -32.12 -19.61
C LEU A 234 -8.94 -32.76 -20.92
N GLY A 235 -7.75 -33.37 -20.92
CA GLY A 235 -7.19 -34.08 -22.06
C GLY A 235 -6.27 -33.25 -22.97
N TRP A 236 -5.90 -32.03 -22.59
CA TRP A 236 -4.93 -31.23 -23.35
C TRP A 236 -3.50 -31.66 -23.07
N GLU A 237 -2.72 -31.89 -24.12
CA GLU A 237 -1.33 -32.29 -23.99
C GLU A 237 -0.38 -31.09 -23.82
N GLN A 238 0.78 -31.35 -23.21
CA GLN A 238 1.75 -30.28 -22.90
C GLN A 238 2.28 -29.58 -24.17
N HIS A 239 2.40 -30.29 -25.28
CA HIS A 239 2.86 -29.75 -26.56
C HIS A 239 1.80 -28.81 -27.19
N GLU A 240 0.50 -29.04 -26.95
CA GLU A 240 -0.58 -28.15 -27.41
C GLU A 240 -0.60 -26.81 -26.66
N LEU A 241 0.14 -26.71 -25.54
CA LEU A 241 0.31 -25.48 -24.76
C LEU A 241 1.50 -24.63 -25.23
N GLU A 242 2.24 -25.09 -26.25
CA GLU A 242 3.31 -24.34 -26.91
C GLU A 242 2.72 -23.33 -27.90
N LEU A 243 2.20 -22.24 -27.34
CA LEU A 243 1.58 -21.16 -28.09
C LEU A 243 2.62 -20.24 -28.75
N SER A 244 2.26 -19.66 -29.90
CA SER A 244 3.01 -18.55 -30.51
C SER A 244 3.15 -17.36 -29.55
N ASP A 245 4.14 -16.48 -29.77
CA ASP A 245 4.45 -15.36 -28.87
C ASP A 245 3.24 -14.47 -28.55
N ASP A 246 2.38 -14.20 -29.55
CA ASP A 246 1.20 -13.35 -29.37
C ASP A 246 0.11 -14.04 -28.53
N LEU A 247 -0.14 -15.33 -28.80
CA LEU A 247 -1.07 -16.13 -28.01
C LEU A 247 -0.53 -16.37 -26.60
N LYS A 248 0.78 -16.53 -26.45
CA LYS A 248 1.46 -16.64 -25.17
C LYS A 248 1.31 -15.36 -24.33
N ARG A 249 1.43 -14.19 -24.94
CA ARG A 249 1.16 -12.91 -24.25
C ARG A 249 -0.29 -12.79 -23.80
N GLN A 250 -1.25 -13.27 -24.59
CA GLN A 250 -2.66 -13.29 -24.19
C GLN A 250 -2.90 -14.28 -23.04
N TRP A 251 -2.30 -15.46 -23.12
CA TRP A 251 -2.30 -16.45 -22.05
C TRP A 251 -1.74 -15.89 -20.75
N ASP A 252 -0.55 -15.30 -20.77
CA ASP A 252 0.12 -14.76 -19.60
C ASP A 252 -0.72 -13.65 -18.95
N ARG A 253 -1.40 -12.79 -19.72
CA ARG A 253 -2.34 -11.79 -19.18
C ARG A 253 -3.51 -12.38 -18.40
N ILE A 254 -3.93 -13.61 -18.72
CA ILE A 254 -5.02 -14.32 -18.05
C ILE A 254 -4.50 -15.06 -16.82
N VAL A 255 -3.38 -15.76 -16.97
CA VAL A 255 -2.85 -16.67 -15.95
C VAL A 255 -2.03 -15.93 -14.89
N ASP A 256 -1.21 -14.95 -15.27
CA ASP A 256 -0.26 -14.26 -14.38
C ASP A 256 -0.89 -13.19 -13.49
N VAL A 257 -2.21 -13.21 -13.36
CA VAL A 257 -2.90 -12.43 -12.33
C VAL A 257 -2.73 -13.14 -10.99
N PRO A 258 -2.05 -12.53 -9.98
CA PRO A 258 -1.77 -13.13 -8.68
C PRO A 258 -3.06 -13.23 -7.88
N THR A 259 -3.83 -14.28 -8.13
CA THR A 259 -5.12 -14.58 -7.50
C THR A 259 -5.23 -16.08 -7.29
N PRO A 260 -5.86 -16.55 -6.20
CA PRO A 260 -6.11 -17.98 -6.02
C PRO A 260 -7.00 -18.53 -7.14
N LEU A 261 -6.68 -19.72 -7.63
CA LEU A 261 -7.58 -20.44 -8.53
C LEU A 261 -8.71 -21.07 -7.69
N THR A 262 -9.95 -20.71 -7.99
CA THR A 262 -11.16 -21.20 -7.31
C THR A 262 -12.05 -21.88 -8.34
N GLU A 263 -12.92 -22.80 -7.92
CA GLU A 263 -13.84 -23.45 -8.86
C GLU A 263 -14.70 -22.45 -9.64
N ARG A 264 -15.13 -21.37 -8.99
CA ARG A 264 -15.95 -20.31 -9.62
C ARG A 264 -15.18 -19.53 -10.68
N ASN A 265 -13.92 -19.20 -10.44
CA ASN A 265 -13.12 -18.46 -11.43
C ASN A 265 -12.57 -19.37 -12.52
N TRP A 266 -12.41 -20.67 -12.24
CA TRP A 266 -11.90 -21.65 -13.19
C TRP A 266 -12.79 -21.75 -14.42
N ALA A 267 -14.11 -21.86 -14.28
CA ALA A 267 -15.02 -21.98 -15.42
C ALA A 267 -14.86 -20.85 -16.45
N TYR A 268 -14.65 -19.62 -15.98
CA TYR A 268 -14.40 -18.47 -16.86
C TYR A 268 -13.00 -18.51 -17.50
N LEU A 269 -11.98 -18.92 -16.74
CA LEU A 269 -10.61 -19.03 -17.23
C LEU A 269 -10.50 -20.15 -18.26
N GLU A 270 -11.09 -21.32 -17.98
CA GLU A 270 -11.14 -22.48 -18.85
C GLU A 270 -11.65 -22.11 -20.25
N ALA A 271 -12.81 -21.47 -20.34
CA ALA A 271 -13.40 -21.07 -21.62
C ALA A 271 -12.44 -20.20 -22.47
N LYS A 272 -11.71 -19.27 -21.83
CA LYS A 272 -10.73 -18.42 -22.52
C LYS A 272 -9.48 -19.15 -22.92
N LEU A 273 -8.94 -19.99 -22.04
CA LEU A 273 -7.70 -20.73 -22.29
C LEU A 273 -7.92 -21.78 -23.38
N VAL A 274 -9.03 -22.53 -23.31
CA VAL A 274 -9.41 -23.51 -24.34
C VAL A 274 -9.62 -22.84 -25.70
N SER A 275 -10.26 -21.66 -25.74
CA SER A 275 -10.40 -20.89 -26.99
C SER A 275 -9.05 -20.51 -27.59
N LEU A 276 -8.06 -20.12 -26.78
CA LEU A 276 -6.71 -19.79 -27.27
C LEU A 276 -5.98 -21.02 -27.80
N ILE A 277 -6.05 -22.15 -27.08
CA ILE A 277 -5.40 -23.40 -27.48
C ILE A 277 -6.01 -23.92 -28.79
N THR A 278 -7.34 -23.93 -28.88
CA THR A 278 -8.06 -24.39 -30.07
C THR A 278 -7.74 -23.53 -31.29
N PHE A 279 -7.64 -22.21 -31.12
CA PHE A 279 -7.22 -21.31 -32.18
C PHE A 279 -5.77 -21.54 -32.62
N SER A 280 -4.86 -21.81 -31.67
CA SER A 280 -3.48 -22.20 -32.00
C SER A 280 -3.45 -23.49 -32.84
N ARG A 281 -4.27 -24.48 -32.46
CA ARG A 281 -4.38 -25.75 -33.17
C ARG A 281 -4.91 -25.58 -34.59
N SER A 282 -5.87 -24.67 -34.83
CA SER A 282 -6.35 -24.39 -36.19
C SER A 282 -5.30 -23.71 -37.06
N GLN A 283 -4.46 -22.82 -36.51
CA GLN A 283 -3.38 -22.19 -37.29
C GLN A 283 -2.31 -23.18 -37.75
N ILE A 284 -2.00 -24.19 -36.91
CA ILE A 284 -1.05 -25.26 -37.28
C ILE A 284 -1.61 -26.11 -38.42
N LEU A 285 -2.91 -26.42 -38.40
CA LEU A 285 -3.58 -27.20 -39.45
C LEU A 285 -3.71 -26.45 -40.79
N GLU A 286 -3.70 -25.13 -40.78
CA GLU A 286 -3.78 -24.27 -41.98
C GLU A 286 -2.42 -23.98 -42.64
N THR A 287 -1.31 -24.54 -42.12
CA THR A 287 0.03 -24.43 -42.73
C THR A 287 0.41 -25.79 -43.35
N PRO A 288 0.05 -26.09 -44.61
CA PRO A 288 0.46 -27.33 -45.23
C PRO A 288 1.95 -27.28 -45.53
N GLU A 289 2.63 -28.41 -45.29
CA GLU A 289 3.93 -28.75 -45.87
C GLU A 289 3.95 -28.39 -47.36
N GLY A 290 4.77 -27.42 -47.73
CA GLY A 290 4.74 -26.83 -49.07
C GLY A 290 5.97 -25.99 -49.39
N SER A 291 7.16 -26.55 -49.20
CA SER A 291 8.36 -26.15 -49.96
C SER A 291 9.43 -27.24 -49.90
N GLU A 292 9.11 -28.43 -50.42
CA GLU A 292 10.10 -29.16 -51.23
C GLU A 292 9.93 -28.67 -52.67
N ALA A 293 10.92 -27.95 -53.17
CA ALA A 293 11.09 -27.67 -54.59
C ALA A 293 12.59 -27.50 -54.86
N ASP A 294 13.14 -28.54 -55.49
CA ASP A 294 14.28 -28.62 -56.43
C ASP A 294 15.51 -27.71 -56.25
#